data_AF-A0A7X7ITG4-F1
#
_entry.id   AF-A0A7X7ITG4-F1
#
_cell.length_a   1.000
_cell.length_b   1.000
_cell.length_c   1.000
_cell.angle_alpha   90.00
_cell.angle_beta   90.00
_cell.angle_gamma   90.00
#
_symmetry.space_group_name_H-M   'P 1'
#
loop_
_entity.id
_entity.type
_entity.pdbx_description
1 polymer ?
#
loop_
_entity_poly.entity_id
_entity_poly.type
_entity_poly.pdbx_seq_one_letter_code
_entity_poly.pdbx_strand_id
1 'polypeptide(L)'
;MKLAKILTVAWGGVAIASAALMIWLFGAQRGQNPLIFVSEVTLGLFGGILLGIFLLGILTRRANAFGAMAGAVVGLVAAVGVTAPYYFRELPPGSPRLSFLWINIVGCLVTMAVGYAASYLSPSPRPTAD
;
A
#
# COMPACT_ATOMS: atom_id res chain seq x y z
N MET A 1 25.70 -18.22 -6.17
CA MET A 1 26.31 -16.99 -5.57
C MET A 1 26.18 -15.73 -6.45
N LYS A 2 26.42 -15.78 -7.77
CA LYS A 2 26.27 -14.59 -8.66
C LYS A 2 24.83 -14.03 -8.70
N LEU A 3 23.83 -14.90 -8.68
CA LEU A 3 22.42 -14.52 -8.66
C LEU A 3 22.03 -13.68 -7.43
N ALA A 4 22.53 -14.04 -6.26
CA ALA A 4 22.27 -13.31 -5.01
C ALA A 4 22.87 -11.90 -5.04
N LYS A 5 24.07 -11.73 -5.62
CA LYS A 5 24.71 -10.41 -5.80
C LYS A 5 23.96 -9.53 -6.80
N ILE A 6 23.47 -10.11 -7.90
CA ILE A 6 22.67 -9.39 -8.89
C ILE A 6 21.33 -8.96 -8.27
N LEU A 7 20.68 -9.84 -7.50
CA LEU A 7 19.44 -9.53 -6.79
C LEU A 7 19.62 -8.40 -5.78
N THR A 8 20.69 -8.39 -4.98
CA THR A 8 20.93 -7.30 -4.01
C THR A 8 21.28 -5.98 -4.69
N VAL A 9 22.04 -5.98 -5.79
CA VAL A 9 22.33 -4.76 -6.55
C VAL A 9 21.09 -4.24 -7.27
N ALA A 10 20.28 -5.13 -7.86
CA ALA A 10 19.02 -4.76 -8.50
C ALA A 10 18.05 -4.16 -7.48
N TRP A 11 17.90 -4.76 -6.29
CA TRP A 11 17.11 -4.18 -5.21
C TRP A 11 17.70 -2.81 -4.83
N GLY A 12 18.99 -2.72 -4.52
CA GLY A 12 19.63 -1.44 -4.18
C GLY A 12 19.36 -0.33 -5.20
N GLY A 13 19.43 -0.64 -6.50
CA GLY A 13 19.08 0.29 -7.57
C GLY A 13 17.61 0.73 -7.55
N VAL A 14 16.68 -0.21 -7.36
CA VAL A 14 15.24 0.10 -7.21
C VAL A 14 14.98 0.98 -5.99
N ALA A 15 15.65 0.72 -4.86
CA ALA A 15 15.53 1.53 -3.64
C ALA A 15 16.07 2.96 -3.83
N ILE A 16 17.18 3.11 -4.55
CA ILE A 16 17.73 4.44 -4.88
C ILE A 16 16.80 5.18 -5.84
N ALA A 17 16.26 4.49 -6.84
CA ALA A 17 15.32 5.06 -7.79
C ALA A 17 14.01 5.48 -7.11
N SER A 18 13.47 4.67 -6.19
CA SER A 18 12.26 5.02 -5.44
C SER A 18 12.50 6.17 -4.47
N ALA A 19 13.67 6.22 -3.81
CA ALA A 19 14.06 7.36 -2.98
C ALA A 19 14.21 8.64 -3.81
N ALA A 20 14.85 8.57 -4.99
CA ALA A 20 14.97 9.70 -5.90
C ALA A 20 13.60 10.18 -6.41
N LEU A 21 12.70 9.26 -6.75
CA LEU A 21 11.32 9.56 -7.15
C LEU A 21 10.55 10.25 -6.01
N MET A 22 10.68 9.78 -4.77
CA MET A 22 10.07 10.44 -3.62
C MET A 22 10.66 11.82 -3.38
N ILE A 23 11.98 11.99 -3.48
CA ILE A 23 12.62 13.31 -3.36
C ILE A 23 12.17 14.23 -4.49
N TRP A 24 11.91 13.72 -5.69
CA TRP A 24 11.39 14.53 -6.79
C TRP A 24 9.92 14.92 -6.57
N LEU A 25 9.07 14.00 -6.12
CA LEU A 25 7.64 14.24 -5.86
C LEU A 25 7.40 15.12 -4.61
N PHE A 26 8.20 14.95 -3.55
CA PHE A 26 8.05 15.65 -2.27
C PHE A 26 9.11 16.75 -2.02
N GLY A 27 10.11 16.87 -2.89
CA GLY A 27 11.21 17.84 -2.77
C GLY A 27 10.81 19.30 -2.96
N ALA A 28 9.58 19.57 -3.41
CA ALA A 28 8.99 20.91 -3.40
C ALA A 28 8.70 21.43 -1.96
N GLN A 29 8.67 20.56 -0.94
CA GLN A 29 8.39 20.90 0.46
C GLN A 29 9.62 20.73 1.37
N ARG A 30 10.81 21.18 0.91
CA ARG A 30 12.12 21.09 1.59
C ARG A 30 12.21 21.61 3.04
N GLY A 31 11.19 22.29 3.56
CA GLY A 31 11.27 23.00 4.85
C GLY A 31 10.37 22.51 5.98
N GLN A 32 9.34 21.68 5.75
CA GLN A 32 8.27 21.45 6.75
C GLN A 32 7.97 19.98 7.10
N ASN A 33 8.40 19.00 6.29
CA ASN A 33 8.06 17.60 6.53
C ASN A 33 9.31 16.78 6.90
N PRO A 34 9.52 16.46 8.19
CA PRO A 34 10.58 15.55 8.61
C PRO A 34 10.54 14.23 7.82
N LEU A 35 11.70 13.75 7.35
CA LEU A 35 11.85 12.49 6.61
C LEU A 35 11.13 11.30 7.28
N ILE A 36 11.02 11.34 8.62
CA ILE A 36 10.30 10.34 9.41
C ILE A 36 8.82 10.23 9.04
N PHE A 37 8.16 11.34 8.69
CA PHE A 37 6.75 11.33 8.28
C PHE A 37 6.57 10.67 6.93
N VAL A 38 7.48 10.92 5.99
CA VAL A 38 7.45 10.29 4.66
C VAL A 38 7.65 8.78 4.77
N SER A 39 8.58 8.34 5.62
CA SER A 39 8.80 6.94 5.91
C SER A 39 7.59 6.27 6.56
N GLU A 40 6.96 6.92 7.55
CA GLU A 40 5.80 6.38 8.25
C GLU A 40 4.57 6.25 7.34
N VAL A 41 4.30 7.24 6.47
CA VAL A 41 3.25 7.16 5.44
C VAL A 41 3.51 5.97 4.52
N THR A 42 4.75 5.80 4.07
CA THR A 42 5.12 4.76 3.11
C THR A 42 4.98 3.37 3.73
N LEU A 43 5.56 3.17 4.92
CA LEU A 43 5.41 1.93 5.68
C LEU A 43 3.95 1.64 5.99
N GLY A 44 3.17 2.67 6.28
CA GLY A 44 1.77 2.54 6.54
C GLY A 44 0.93 2.10 5.35
N LEU A 45 1.20 2.67 4.18
CA LEU A 45 0.56 2.32 2.91
C LEU A 45 0.77 0.85 2.56
N PHE A 46 2.03 0.38 2.60
CA PHE A 46 2.35 -1.01 2.30
C PHE A 46 1.88 -1.95 3.42
N GLY A 47 2.07 -1.56 4.68
CA GLY A 47 1.71 -2.35 5.85
C GLY A 47 0.21 -2.62 5.92
N GLY A 48 -0.63 -1.61 5.67
CA GLY A 48 -2.08 -1.77 5.66
C GLY A 48 -2.57 -2.72 4.58
N ILE A 49 -2.04 -2.61 3.36
CA ILE A 49 -2.43 -3.47 2.23
C ILE A 49 -1.97 -4.91 2.44
N LEU A 50 -0.72 -5.12 2.84
CA LEU A 50 -0.18 -6.46 3.14
C LEU A 50 -0.96 -7.14 4.26
N LEU A 51 -1.25 -6.41 5.34
CA LEU A 51 -2.08 -6.89 6.44
C LEU A 51 -3.49 -7.26 5.93
N GLY A 52 -4.11 -6.42 5.10
CA GLY A 52 -5.43 -6.67 4.53
C GLY A 52 -5.48 -7.92 3.65
N ILE A 53 -4.48 -8.14 2.78
CA ILE A 53 -4.37 -9.35 1.96
C ILE A 53 -4.15 -10.58 2.83
N PHE A 54 -3.28 -10.48 3.84
CA PHE A 54 -2.96 -11.58 4.73
C PHE A 54 -4.18 -11.99 5.57
N LEU A 55 -4.91 -11.01 6.13
CA LEU A 55 -6.17 -11.24 6.82
C LEU A 55 -7.20 -11.85 5.88
N LEU A 56 -7.34 -11.33 4.65
CA LEU A 56 -8.28 -11.87 3.66
C LEU A 56 -8.02 -13.36 3.40
N GLY A 57 -6.75 -13.76 3.27
CA GLY A 57 -6.35 -15.16 3.07
C GLY A 57 -6.61 -16.07 4.28
N ILE A 58 -6.40 -15.57 5.51
CA ILE A 58 -6.66 -16.33 6.74
C ILE A 58 -8.16 -16.44 7.02
N LEU A 59 -8.89 -15.32 6.91
CA LEU A 59 -10.29 -15.23 7.30
C LEU A 59 -11.24 -15.79 6.23
N THR A 60 -10.80 -15.86 4.98
CA THR A 60 -11.66 -16.22 3.85
C THR A 60 -11.15 -17.44 3.11
N ARG A 61 -11.76 -18.60 3.36
CA ARG A 61 -11.49 -19.86 2.63
C ARG A 61 -11.78 -19.79 1.12
N ARG A 62 -12.48 -18.73 0.68
CA ARG A 62 -12.85 -18.45 -0.72
C ARG A 62 -11.99 -17.37 -1.39
N ALA A 63 -11.00 -16.81 -0.69
CA ALA A 63 -10.15 -15.78 -1.26
C ALA A 63 -9.35 -16.34 -2.44
N ASN A 64 -9.60 -15.80 -3.62
CA ASN A 64 -8.89 -16.14 -4.84
C ASN A 64 -7.67 -15.23 -5.03
N ALA A 65 -6.63 -15.72 -5.72
CA ALA A 65 -5.48 -14.89 -6.10
C ALA A 65 -5.90 -13.62 -6.86
N PHE A 66 -6.94 -13.73 -7.71
CA PHE A 66 -7.53 -12.59 -8.42
C PHE A 66 -8.20 -11.58 -7.47
N GLY A 67 -8.96 -12.07 -6.47
CA GLY A 67 -9.60 -11.21 -5.47
C GLY A 67 -8.59 -10.49 -4.59
N ALA A 68 -7.50 -11.17 -4.20
CA ALA A 68 -6.40 -10.56 -3.45
C ALA A 68 -5.69 -9.46 -4.25
N MET A 69 -5.37 -9.69 -5.54
CA MET A 69 -4.75 -8.66 -6.39
C MET A 69 -5.69 -7.48 -6.64
N ALA A 70 -6.97 -7.72 -6.94
CA ALA A 70 -7.94 -6.65 -7.14
C ALA A 70 -8.13 -5.81 -5.86
N GLY A 71 -8.22 -6.47 -4.70
CA GLY A 71 -8.24 -5.81 -3.40
C GLY A 71 -7.00 -4.97 -3.14
N ALA A 72 -5.81 -5.48 -3.48
CA ALA A 72 -4.55 -4.77 -3.32
C ALA A 72 -4.47 -3.50 -4.17
N VAL A 73 -4.88 -3.57 -5.44
CA VAL A 73 -4.86 -2.43 -6.36
C VAL A 73 -5.87 -1.38 -5.91
N VAL A 74 -7.10 -1.77 -5.58
CA VAL A 74 -8.11 -0.81 -5.13
C VAL A 74 -7.78 -0.25 -3.75
N GLY A 75 -7.22 -1.06 -2.85
CA GLY A 75 -6.71 -0.62 -1.55
C GLY A 75 -5.58 0.40 -1.68
N LEU A 76 -4.66 0.19 -2.63
CA LEU A 76 -3.60 1.15 -2.96
C LEU A 76 -4.20 2.47 -3.50
N VAL A 77 -5.13 2.39 -4.45
CA VAL A 77 -5.79 3.58 -5.00
C VAL A 77 -6.57 4.34 -3.93
N ALA A 78 -7.27 3.65 -3.04
CA ALA A 78 -8.00 4.27 -1.93
C ALA A 78 -7.05 4.89 -0.89
N ALA A 79 -5.97 4.20 -0.52
CA ALA A 79 -4.97 4.73 0.40
C ALA A 79 -4.27 5.97 -0.18
N VAL A 80 -3.91 5.94 -1.46
CA VAL A 80 -3.36 7.12 -2.16
C VAL A 80 -4.42 8.22 -2.30
N GLY A 81 -5.66 7.88 -2.61
CA GLY A 81 -6.78 8.82 -2.73
C GLY A 81 -7.16 9.49 -1.42
N VAL A 82 -6.96 8.82 -0.28
CA VAL A 82 -7.08 9.43 1.05
C VAL A 82 -5.85 10.27 1.37
N THR A 83 -4.64 9.83 1.03
CA THR A 83 -3.39 10.57 1.31
C THR A 83 -3.27 11.85 0.47
N ALA A 84 -3.67 11.81 -0.80
CA ALA A 84 -3.52 12.89 -1.76
C ALA A 84 -4.18 14.22 -1.34
N PRO A 85 -5.45 14.28 -0.88
CA PRO A 85 -6.07 15.53 -0.45
C PRO A 85 -5.50 16.09 0.85
N TYR A 86 -4.87 15.27 1.71
CA TYR A 86 -4.23 15.77 2.94
C TYR A 86 -2.81 16.30 2.70
N TYR A 87 -2.14 15.87 1.64
CA TYR A 87 -0.76 16.26 1.32
C TYR A 87 -0.62 17.24 0.14
N PHE A 88 -1.45 17.10 -0.89
CA PHE A 88 -1.36 17.92 -2.12
C PHE A 88 -2.39 19.03 -2.21
N ARG A 89 -3.56 18.91 -1.56
CA ARG A 89 -4.47 20.05 -1.44
C ARG A 89 -4.07 20.84 -0.20
N GLU A 90 -3.71 22.10 -0.41
CA GLU A 90 -3.48 23.09 0.64
C GLU A 90 -4.71 23.17 1.56
N LEU A 91 -4.68 22.38 2.63
CA LEU A 91 -5.71 22.40 3.65
C LEU A 91 -5.43 23.63 4.55
N PRO A 92 -6.45 24.40 4.95
CA PRO A 92 -6.26 25.61 5.74
C PRO A 92 -5.40 25.39 6.99
N PRO A 93 -4.54 26.36 7.38
CA PRO A 93 -3.66 26.25 8.54
C PRO A 93 -4.49 26.10 9.82
N GLY A 94 -4.70 24.87 10.28
CA GLY A 94 -5.56 24.54 11.42
C GLY A 94 -6.28 23.19 11.33
N SER A 95 -6.28 22.54 10.18
CA SER A 95 -6.85 21.19 10.04
C SER A 95 -6.05 20.16 10.85
N PRO A 96 -6.71 19.27 11.63
CA PRO A 96 -6.03 18.26 12.42
C PRO A 96 -5.20 17.36 11.49
N ARG A 97 -3.91 17.23 11.80
CA ARG A 97 -3.00 16.31 11.10
C ARG A 97 -3.58 14.90 11.27
N LEU A 98 -4.01 14.28 10.17
CA LEU A 98 -4.49 12.90 10.20
C LEU A 98 -3.31 12.01 10.65
N SER A 99 -3.48 11.26 11.74
CA SER A 99 -2.46 10.31 12.18
C SER A 99 -2.23 9.27 11.09
N PHE A 100 -0.95 9.01 10.78
CA PHE A 100 -0.49 8.03 9.78
C PHE A 100 -1.13 6.65 9.93
N LEU A 101 -1.50 6.28 11.16
CA LEU A 101 -2.23 5.05 11.48
C LEU A 101 -3.55 4.89 10.69
N TRP A 102 -4.23 5.98 10.35
CA TRP A 102 -5.47 5.93 9.59
C TRP A 102 -5.27 5.43 8.15
N ILE A 103 -4.11 5.68 7.54
CA ILE A 103 -3.77 5.16 6.21
C ILE A 103 -3.71 3.64 6.23
N ASN A 104 -3.17 3.05 7.30
CA ASN A 104 -3.02 1.60 7.43
C ASN A 104 -4.38 0.95 7.62
N ILE A 105 -5.22 1.54 8.48
CA ILE A 105 -6.57 1.05 8.79
C ILE A 105 -7.44 1.12 7.54
N VAL A 106 -7.47 2.26 6.85
CA VAL A 106 -8.27 2.44 5.63
C VAL A 106 -7.76 1.54 4.52
N GLY A 107 -6.44 1.49 4.29
CA GLY A 107 -5.83 0.60 3.30
C GLY A 107 -6.18 -0.87 3.57
N CYS A 108 -6.07 -1.32 4.82
CA CYS A 108 -6.43 -2.68 5.23
C CYS A 108 -7.92 -2.98 5.02
N LEU A 109 -8.81 -2.12 5.53
CA LEU A 109 -10.26 -2.31 5.43
C LEU A 109 -10.75 -2.29 3.98
N VAL A 110 -10.25 -1.37 3.15
CA VAL A 110 -10.62 -1.32 1.73
C VAL A 110 -10.09 -2.55 0.99
N THR A 111 -8.83 -2.94 1.23
CA THR A 111 -8.24 -4.14 0.63
C THR A 111 -9.06 -5.38 1.00
N MET A 112 -9.47 -5.51 2.26
CA MET A 112 -10.26 -6.64 2.74
C MET A 112 -11.69 -6.62 2.18
N ALA A 113 -12.37 -5.47 2.20
CA ALA A 113 -13.74 -5.34 1.69
C ALA A 113 -13.82 -5.58 0.17
N VAL A 114 -12.91 -4.96 -0.59
CA VAL A 114 -12.87 -5.10 -2.05
C VAL A 114 -12.35 -6.48 -2.44
N GLY A 115 -11.34 -7.00 -1.77
CA GLY A 115 -10.81 -8.34 -2.04
C GLY A 115 -11.83 -9.43 -1.73
N TYR A 116 -12.63 -9.25 -0.68
CA TYR A 116 -13.76 -10.12 -0.36
C TYR A 116 -14.86 -10.02 -1.44
N ALA A 117 -15.30 -8.81 -1.79
CA ALA A 117 -16.32 -8.58 -2.82
C ALA A 117 -15.89 -9.11 -4.20
N ALA A 118 -14.64 -8.87 -4.60
CA ALA A 118 -14.06 -9.38 -5.85
C ALA A 118 -13.92 -10.92 -5.84
N SER A 119 -13.70 -11.53 -4.67
CA SER A 119 -13.68 -12.99 -4.52
C SER A 119 -15.07 -13.63 -4.71
N TYR A 120 -16.18 -12.89 -4.57
CA TYR A 120 -17.52 -13.38 -4.93
C TYR A 120 -17.76 -13.40 -6.44
N LEU A 121 -17.13 -12.48 -7.17
CA LEU A 121 -17.27 -12.35 -8.62
C LEU A 121 -16.40 -13.36 -9.40
N SER A 122 -15.38 -13.93 -8.75
CA SER A 122 -14.49 -14.92 -9.38
C SER A 122 -14.90 -16.37 -9.06
N PRO A 123 -14.75 -17.31 -10.01
CA PRO A 123 -15.00 -18.74 -9.76
C PRO A 123 -14.15 -19.27 -8.61
N SER A 124 -14.73 -20.14 -7.78
CA SER A 124 -14.03 -20.81 -6.66
C SER A 124 -12.68 -21.38 -7.12
N PRO A 125 -11.60 -21.23 -6.32
CA PRO A 125 -10.33 -21.87 -6.66
C PRO A 125 -10.59 -23.36 -6.79
N ARG A 126 -10.24 -23.92 -7.96
CA ARG A 126 -10.34 -25.36 -8.19
C ARG A 126 -9.44 -26.05 -7.17
N PRO A 127 -9.96 -26.98 -6.35
CA PRO A 127 -9.12 -27.81 -5.51
C PRO A 127 -8.15 -28.54 -6.44
N THR A 128 -6.84 -28.35 -6.24
CA THR A 128 -5.85 -29.26 -6.83
C THR A 128 -6.15 -30.62 -6.22
N ALA A 129 -6.69 -31.51 -7.05
CA ALA A 129 -6.80 -32.92 -6.71
C ALA A 129 -5.39 -33.50 -6.87
N ASP A 130 -4.71 -33.68 -5.74
CA ASP A 130 -3.56 -34.55 -5.59
C ASP A 130 -3.96 -35.71 -4.66
#